data_AF-A0A6C0PBA0-F1
#
_entry.id   AF-A0A6C0PBA0-F1
#
_cell.length_a   1.000
_cell.length_b   1.000
_cell.length_c   1.000
_cell.angle_alpha   90.00
_cell.angle_beta   90.00
_cell.angle_gamma   90.00
#
_symmetry.space_group_name_H-M   'P 1'
#
loop_
_entity.id
_entity.type
_entity.pdbx_description
1 polymer ?
#
loop_
_entity_poly.entity_id
_entity_poly.type
_entity_poly.pdbx_seq_one_letter_code
_entity_poly.pdbx_strand_id
1 'polypeptide(L)'
;MIKAAVQYLTITPAILIMVAELVKTFEVEGNGEQKKEAVLEAVDMTYDELGKVVELKISKDFVHSVAERSIGVVVNFYNLVGIFTKKKQT
;
A
#
# COMPACT_ATOMS: atom_id res chain seq x y z
N MET A 1 -19.09 18.58 2.64
CA MET A 1 -18.55 17.91 1.44
C MET A 1 -17.09 18.27 1.17
N ILE A 2 -16.71 19.54 1.01
CA ILE A 2 -15.31 19.96 0.72
C ILE A 2 -14.30 19.45 1.77
N LYS A 3 -14.61 19.57 3.07
CA LYS A 3 -13.70 19.13 4.15
C LYS A 3 -13.38 17.63 4.10
N ALA A 4 -14.38 16.79 3.81
CA ALA A 4 -14.18 15.35 3.68
C ALA A 4 -13.30 15.04 2.47
N ALA A 5 -13.61 15.63 1.30
CA ALA A 5 -12.82 15.44 0.08
C ALA A 5 -11.33 15.83 0.28
N VAL A 6 -11.07 16.96 0.95
CA VAL A 6 -9.71 17.38 1.33
C VAL A 6 -9.06 16.34 2.24
N GLN A 7 -9.78 15.81 3.24
CA GLN A 7 -9.26 14.78 4.13
C GLN A 7 -8.87 13.49 3.38
N TYR A 8 -9.73 12.99 2.48
CA TYR A 8 -9.43 11.84 1.63
C TYR A 8 -8.22 12.08 0.72
N LEU A 9 -8.09 13.28 0.15
CA LEU A 9 -6.93 13.66 -0.64
C LEU A 9 -5.65 13.73 0.21
N THR A 10 -5.72 14.21 1.46
CA THR A 10 -4.55 14.32 2.32
C THR A 10 -4.04 12.97 2.83
N ILE A 11 -4.91 11.97 3.04
CA ILE A 11 -4.47 10.65 3.52
C ILE A 11 -3.88 9.78 2.40
N THR A 12 -4.31 9.99 1.16
CA THR A 12 -3.94 9.15 0.02
C THR A 12 -2.42 9.06 -0.18
N PRO A 13 -1.65 10.18 -0.12
CA PRO A 13 -0.19 10.11 -0.16
C PRO A 13 0.44 9.30 0.98
N ALA A 14 -0.12 9.37 2.19
CA ALA A 14 0.38 8.59 3.33
C ALA A 14 0.18 7.08 3.11
N ILE A 15 -0.98 6.68 2.58
CA ILE A 15 -1.24 5.28 2.21
C ILE A 15 -0.28 4.82 1.12
N LEU A 16 -0.03 5.65 0.10
CA LEU A 16 0.92 5.33 -0.98
C LEU A 16 2.33 5.09 -0.43
N ILE A 17 2.81 5.95 0.47
CA ILE A 17 4.15 5.80 1.09
C ILE A 17 4.21 4.51 1.90
N MET A 18 3.21 4.24 2.76
CA MET A 18 3.15 3.02 3.54
C MET A 18 3.16 1.77 2.65
N VAL A 19 2.35 1.75 1.58
CA VAL A 19 2.35 0.66 0.59
C VAL A 19 3.71 0.52 -0.08
N ALA A 20 4.39 1.63 -0.40
CA ALA A 20 5.71 1.60 -1.00
C ALA A 20 6.75 0.93 -0.10
N GLU A 21 6.66 1.16 1.22
CA GLU A 21 7.52 0.52 2.22
C GLU A 21 7.18 -0.97 2.38
N LEU A 22 5.90 -1.33 2.45
CA LEU A 22 5.45 -2.71 2.58
C LEU A 22 5.81 -3.55 1.36
N VAL A 23 5.56 -3.03 0.14
CA VAL A 23 5.93 -3.70 -1.12
C VAL A 23 7.43 -3.97 -1.17
N LYS A 24 8.26 -3.01 -0.72
CA LYS A 24 9.72 -3.20 -0.64
C LYS A 24 10.10 -4.22 0.42
N THR A 25 9.42 -4.21 1.57
CA THR A 25 9.68 -5.11 2.71
C THR A 25 9.36 -6.56 2.38
N PHE A 26 8.25 -6.80 1.67
CA PHE A 26 7.82 -8.12 1.24
C PHE A 26 8.45 -8.57 -0.09
N GLU A 27 9.40 -7.81 -0.64
CA GLU A 27 9.99 -8.16 -1.92
C GLU A 27 10.89 -9.40 -1.80
N VAL A 28 10.38 -10.50 -2.38
CA VAL A 28 11.11 -11.74 -2.62
C VAL A 28 10.90 -12.17 -4.07
N GLU A 29 11.81 -12.98 -4.60
CA GLU A 29 11.69 -13.51 -5.96
C GLU A 29 10.45 -14.41 -6.09
N GLY A 30 9.64 -14.19 -7.13
CA GLY A 30 8.38 -14.92 -7.36
C GLY A 30 7.19 -14.43 -6.51
N ASN A 31 6.13 -15.25 -6.45
CA ASN A 31 4.98 -15.08 -5.54
C ASN A 31 4.25 -13.72 -5.57
N GLY A 32 4.10 -13.12 -6.75
CA GLY A 32 3.52 -11.77 -6.88
C GLY A 32 2.12 -11.60 -6.25
N GLU A 33 1.28 -12.63 -6.36
CA GLU A 33 -0.08 -12.62 -5.79
C GLU A 33 -0.04 -12.69 -4.26
N GLN A 34 0.72 -13.62 -3.69
CA GLN A 34 0.87 -13.76 -2.24
C GLN A 34 1.53 -12.52 -1.62
N LYS A 35 2.48 -11.89 -2.33
CA LYS A 35 3.07 -10.61 -1.90
C LYS A 35 2.05 -9.48 -1.88
N LYS A 36 1.18 -9.39 -2.89
CA LYS A 36 0.10 -8.41 -2.93
C LYS A 36 -0.85 -8.62 -1.74
N GLU A 37 -1.25 -9.86 -1.48
CA GLU A 37 -2.12 -10.21 -0.36
C GLU A 37 -1.50 -9.84 0.99
N ALA A 38 -0.23 -10.18 1.22
CA ALA A 38 0.49 -9.82 2.44
C ALA A 38 0.58 -8.30 2.67
N VAL A 39 0.78 -7.52 1.59
CA VAL A 39 0.76 -6.05 1.69
C VAL A 39 -0.62 -5.54 2.11
N LEU A 40 -1.69 -6.07 1.49
CA LEU A 40 -3.06 -5.64 1.81
C LEU A 40 -3.47 -6.06 3.23
N GLU A 41 -3.12 -7.27 3.66
CA GLU A 41 -3.36 -7.74 5.02
C GLU A 41 -2.64 -6.85 6.05
N ALA A 42 -1.38 -6.49 5.80
CA ALA A 42 -0.63 -5.57 6.66
C ALA A 42 -1.27 -4.17 6.74
N VAL A 43 -1.83 -3.67 5.64
CA VAL A 43 -2.59 -2.40 5.62
C VAL A 43 -3.85 -2.51 6.47
N ASP A 44 -4.61 -3.59 6.31
CA ASP A 44 -5.85 -3.82 7.06
C ASP A 44 -5.59 -3.98 8.56
N MET A 45 -4.56 -4.73 8.93
CA MET A 45 -4.10 -4.86 10.32
C MET A 45 -3.70 -3.51 10.90
N THR A 46 -2.94 -2.71 10.15
CA THR A 46 -2.49 -1.38 10.61
C THR A 46 -3.69 -0.46 10.83
N TYR A 47 -4.69 -0.49 9.94
CA TYR A 47 -5.92 0.27 10.10
C TYR A 47 -6.67 -0.15 11.37
N ASP A 48 -6.82 -1.47 11.60
CA ASP A 48 -7.54 -2.00 12.76
C ASP A 48 -6.84 -1.64 14.08
N GLU A 49 -5.51 -1.74 14.15
CA GLU A 49 -4.75 -1.34 15.34
C GLU A 49 -4.84 0.16 15.61
N LEU A 50 -4.75 1.00 14.57
CA LEU A 50 -4.94 2.44 14.72
C LEU A 50 -6.36 2.78 15.19
N GLY A 51 -7.37 2.07 14.67
CA GLY A 51 -8.77 2.24 15.06
C GLY A 51 -9.06 1.94 16.54
N LYS A 52 -8.19 1.16 17.21
CA LYS A 52 -8.28 0.92 18.66
C LYS A 52 -7.77 2.10 19.49
N VAL A 53 -6.89 2.91 18.92
CA VAL A 53 -6.21 4.02 19.63
C VAL A 53 -6.85 5.37 19.30
N VAL A 54 -7.33 5.54 18.07
CA VAL A 54 -7.90 6.79 17.56
C VAL A 54 -9.15 6.55 16.70
N GLU A 55 -10.10 7.47 16.75
CA GLU A 55 -11.26 7.44 15.87
C GLU A 55 -10.86 7.82 14.44
N LEU A 56 -10.88 6.85 13.54
CA LEU A 56 -10.58 7.05 12.12
C LEU A 56 -11.85 7.52 11.38
N LYS A 57 -11.81 8.76 10.88
CA LYS A 57 -12.91 9.35 10.09
C LYS A 57 -12.96 8.87 8.63
N ILE A 58 -12.02 8.02 8.23
CA ILE A 58 -11.87 7.48 6.88
C ILE A 58 -12.19 6.00 6.96
N SER A 59 -13.04 5.49 6.07
CA SER A 59 -13.42 4.07 6.10
C SER A 59 -12.26 3.15 5.72
N LYS A 60 -12.27 1.94 6.29
CA LYS A 60 -11.35 0.86 5.93
C LYS A 60 -11.39 0.56 4.44
N ASP A 61 -12.59 0.46 3.86
CA ASP A 61 -12.78 0.20 2.43
C ASP A 61 -12.07 1.22 1.53
N PHE A 62 -12.07 2.50 1.93
CA PHE A 62 -11.34 3.53 1.19
C PHE A 62 -9.83 3.29 1.29
N VAL A 63 -9.32 3.02 2.49
CA VAL A 63 -7.89 2.77 2.72
C VAL A 63 -7.44 1.55 1.92
N HIS A 64 -8.18 0.44 2.00
CA HIS A 64 -7.92 -0.80 1.27
C HIS A 64 -7.93 -0.57 -0.24
N SER A 65 -8.95 0.14 -0.76
CA SER A 65 -9.06 0.46 -2.19
C SER A 65 -7.92 1.36 -2.71
N VAL A 66 -7.46 2.31 -1.90
CA VAL A 66 -6.30 3.13 -2.24
C VAL A 66 -5.02 2.30 -2.20
N ALA A 67 -4.87 1.43 -1.21
CA ALA A 67 -3.71 0.56 -1.08
C ALA A 67 -3.58 -0.38 -2.27
N GLU A 68 -4.66 -1.05 -2.68
CA GLU A 68 -4.67 -1.94 -3.84
C GLU A 68 -4.19 -1.23 -5.12
N ARG A 69 -4.71 -0.03 -5.37
CA ARG A 69 -4.28 0.78 -6.53
C ARG A 69 -2.83 1.24 -6.41
N SER A 70 -2.40 1.57 -5.21
CA SER A 70 -1.03 2.02 -4.91
C SER A 70 0.00 0.93 -5.17
N ILE A 71 -0.31 -0.34 -4.89
CA ILE A 71 0.61 -1.46 -5.14
C ILE A 71 1.06 -1.50 -6.60
N GLY A 72 0.13 -1.38 -7.55
CA GLY A 72 0.45 -1.38 -8.98
C GLY A 72 1.37 -0.22 -9.37
N VAL A 73 1.11 0.97 -8.84
CA VAL A 73 1.94 2.17 -9.08
C VAL A 73 3.35 1.97 -8.54
N VAL A 74 3.47 1.51 -7.29
CA VAL A 74 4.74 1.28 -6.61
C VAL A 74 5.56 0.21 -7.32
N VAL A 75 4.97 -0.94 -7.64
CA VAL A 75 5.67 -2.03 -8.33
C VAL A 75 6.19 -1.56 -9.68
N ASN A 76 5.37 -0.84 -10.46
CA ASN A 76 5.80 -0.28 -11.73
C ASN A 76 6.94 0.73 -11.56
N PHE A 77 6.87 1.59 -10.55
CA PHE A 77 7.92 2.54 -10.24
C PHE A 77 9.23 1.84 -9.86
N TYR A 78 9.19 0.87 -8.94
CA TYR A 78 10.38 0.11 -8.51
C TYR A 78 11.00 -0.75 -9.61
N ASN A 79 10.20 -1.29 -10.52
CA ASN A 79 10.71 -1.93 -11.73
C ASN A 79 11.40 -0.91 -12.65
N LEU A 80 10.79 0.26 -12.86
CA LEU A 80 11.32 1.32 -13.73
C LEU A 80 12.66 1.87 -13.24
N VAL A 81 12.80 2.09 -11.92
CA VAL A 81 14.05 2.61 -11.33
C VAL A 81 15.08 1.52 -10.99
N GLY A 82 14.79 0.26 -11.33
CA GLY A 82 15.70 -0.86 -11.11
C GLY A 82 15.87 -1.28 -9.65
N ILE A 83 14.95 -0.90 -8.76
CA ILE A 83 14.92 -1.43 -7.38
C ILE A 83 14.57 -2.92 -7.41
N PHE A 84 13.60 -3.29 -8.25
CA PHE A 84 13.27 -4.68 -8.50
C PHE A 84 14.03 -5.15 -9.73
N THR A 85 15.20 -5.73 -9.51
CA THR A 85 15.98 -6.36 -10.57
C THR A 85 15.56 -7.82 -10.73
N LYS A 86 15.07 -8.20 -11.91
CA LYS A 86 14.94 -9.62 -12.25
C LYS A 86 16.35 -10.21 -12.34
N LYS A 87 16.71 -11.15 -11.46
CA LYS A 87 17.96 -11.91 -11.61
C LYS A 87 17.84 -12.67 -12.94
N LYS A 88 18.74 -12.39 -13.88
CA LYS A 88 18.80 -13.11 -15.14
C LYS A 88 19.18 -14.55 -14.78
N GLN A 89 18.24 -15.50 -14.90
CA GLN A 89 18.56 -16.92 -14.79
C GLN A 89 19.45 -17.28 -15.97
N THR A 90 20.76 -17.34 -15.72
CA THR A 90 21.79 -17.91 -16.60
C THR A 90 22.02 -19.36 -16.26
#